data_AF-A0AAV0LYV8-F1
#
_entry.id   AF-A0AAV0LYV8-F1
#
_cell.length_a   1.000
_cell.length_b   1.000
_cell.length_c   1.000
_cell.angle_alpha   90.00
_cell.angle_beta   90.00
_cell.angle_gamma   90.00
#
_symmetry.space_group_name_H-M   'P 1'
#
loop_
_entity.id
_entity.type
_entity.pdbx_description
1 polymer ?
#
loop_
_entity_poly.entity_id
_entity_poly.type
_entity_poly.pdbx_seq_one_letter_code
_entity_poly.pdbx_strand_id
1 'polypeptide(L)'
;MHQSSSSSLGGNGVDDNKLQCTDHMCPVRIHWHVKNNYMRFWRVKLTISNYNLRKNYSDWNLVVQHPGFSKKSIAYSFNATTLPTVGIENEVALFWGLPYYNSELTEAAAGGGGGGGGFGSVTTDIILEKDLDEFTLMNGWALPRRVYFGGEECQMPFPDAFPMLPNGGFRIRSSPRHRRRYLFFLIFLVVIWLELRL
;
A
#
# COMPACT_ATOMS: atom_id res chain seq x y z
N MET A 1 5.99 9.49 32.15
CA MET A 1 7.40 9.12 31.99
C MET A 1 7.53 7.65 32.37
N HIS A 2 7.56 6.75 31.39
CA HIS A 2 7.89 5.34 31.64
C HIS A 2 9.28 5.09 31.05
N GLN A 3 10.26 4.93 31.93
CA GLN A 3 11.57 4.36 31.60
C GLN A 3 11.39 2.85 31.53
N SER A 4 11.66 2.25 30.37
CA SER A 4 11.88 0.81 30.24
C SER A 4 13.38 0.55 30.27
N SER A 5 13.83 -0.04 31.36
CA SER A 5 15.18 -0.55 31.61
C SER A 5 15.51 -1.72 30.67
N SER A 6 16.61 -1.61 29.93
CA SER A 6 17.18 -2.70 29.14
C SER A 6 18.06 -3.59 30.03
N SER A 7 17.70 -4.87 30.16
CA SER A 7 18.56 -5.90 30.74
C SER A 7 19.45 -6.49 29.65
N SER A 8 20.76 -6.27 29.76
CA SER A 8 21.78 -6.88 28.91
C SER A 8 22.12 -8.29 29.42
N LEU A 9 21.89 -9.30 28.59
CA LEU A 9 22.51 -10.63 28.72
C LEU A 9 23.40 -10.84 27.50
N GLY A 10 24.69 -11.03 27.76
CA GLY A 10 25.75 -11.05 26.77
C GLY A 10 25.73 -12.28 25.86
N GLY A 11 26.14 -12.06 24.62
CA GLY A 11 26.48 -13.07 23.61
C GLY A 11 27.21 -12.37 22.46
N ASN A 12 28.40 -12.89 22.13
CA ASN A 12 29.42 -12.27 21.27
C ASN A 12 28.93 -11.95 19.84
N GLY A 13 29.33 -10.78 19.33
CA GLY A 13 29.18 -10.40 17.92
C GLY A 13 27.95 -9.54 17.60
N VAL A 14 27.68 -8.50 18.39
CA VAL A 14 26.63 -7.52 18.03
C VAL A 14 27.18 -6.61 16.95
N ASP A 15 26.93 -6.98 15.70
CA ASP A 15 26.94 -6.07 14.55
C ASP A 15 26.11 -4.85 14.92
N ASP A 16 26.77 -3.70 15.12
CA ASP A 16 26.20 -2.45 15.63
C ASP A 16 25.31 -1.81 14.54
N ASN A 17 24.21 -2.50 14.23
CA ASN A 17 23.20 -2.15 13.25
C ASN A 17 22.50 -0.88 13.74
N LYS A 18 22.99 0.26 13.26
CA LYS A 18 22.41 1.56 13.55
C LYS A 18 21.08 1.67 12.79
N LEU A 19 20.01 1.19 13.42
CA LEU A 19 18.66 1.26 12.91
C LEU A 19 18.04 2.61 13.27
N GLN A 20 17.26 3.19 12.35
CA GLN A 20 16.32 4.23 12.73
C GLN A 20 15.14 3.59 13.46
N CYS A 21 14.88 3.98 14.71
CA CYS A 21 13.70 3.51 15.45
C CYS A 21 12.42 3.90 14.69
N THR A 22 11.54 2.94 14.47
CA THR A 22 10.25 3.14 13.81
C THR A 22 9.14 2.48 14.60
N ASP A 23 7.91 2.98 14.45
CA ASP A 23 6.75 2.46 15.17
C ASP A 23 6.37 1.03 14.74
N HIS A 24 6.85 0.59 13.56
CA HIS A 24 6.50 -0.70 12.95
C HIS A 24 7.55 -1.81 13.20
N MET A 25 8.54 -1.56 14.06
CA MET A 25 9.54 -2.53 14.58
C MET A 25 10.23 -3.43 13.52
N CYS A 26 10.35 -2.96 12.29
CA CYS A 26 10.94 -3.69 11.17
C CYS A 26 12.14 -2.88 10.65
N PRO A 27 13.24 -3.53 10.24
CA PRO A 27 14.44 -2.83 9.78
C PRO A 27 14.28 -2.19 8.39
N VAL A 28 13.14 -2.44 7.73
CA VAL A 28 12.71 -1.80 6.49
C VAL A 28 11.32 -1.19 6.67
N ARG A 29 10.96 -0.22 5.83
CA ARG A 29 9.57 0.24 5.69
C ARG A 29 8.94 -0.39 4.46
N ILE A 30 7.80 -1.03 4.67
CA ILE A 30 6.98 -1.62 3.60
C ILE A 30 5.83 -0.68 3.30
N HIS A 31 5.85 -0.07 2.12
CA HIS A 31 4.80 0.83 1.67
C HIS A 31 3.94 0.14 0.62
N TRP A 32 2.71 -0.20 1.02
CA TRP A 32 1.71 -0.87 0.20
C TRP A 32 0.64 0.13 -0.23
N HIS A 33 0.64 0.49 -1.51
CA HIS A 33 -0.26 1.52 -2.04
C HIS A 33 -1.20 0.99 -3.11
N VAL A 34 -2.50 0.97 -2.83
CA VAL A 34 -3.53 0.59 -3.80
C VAL A 34 -3.72 1.72 -4.82
N LYS A 35 -3.37 1.46 -6.08
CA LYS A 35 -3.37 2.47 -7.16
C LYS A 35 -4.69 2.51 -7.93
N ASN A 36 -5.07 1.37 -8.50
CA ASN A 36 -6.19 1.27 -9.43
C ASN A 36 -7.01 0.02 -9.14
N ASN A 37 -8.32 0.14 -9.33
CA ASN A 37 -9.29 -0.91 -9.10
C ASN A 37 -10.12 -1.12 -10.37
N TYR A 38 -9.72 -2.05 -11.24
CA TYR A 38 -10.42 -2.38 -12.49
C TYR A 38 -11.45 -3.49 -12.28
N MET A 39 -12.24 -3.83 -13.29
CA MET A 39 -13.30 -4.85 -13.17
C MET A 39 -12.75 -6.22 -12.74
N ARG A 40 -11.68 -6.71 -13.37
CA ARG A 40 -11.14 -8.07 -13.13
C ARG A 40 -9.86 -8.12 -12.31
N PHE A 41 -9.20 -6.99 -12.14
CA PHE A 41 -7.90 -6.92 -11.46
C PHE A 41 -7.77 -5.60 -10.72
N TRP A 42 -6.85 -5.57 -9.77
CA TRP A 42 -6.47 -4.37 -9.05
C TRP A 42 -4.95 -4.26 -9.02
N ARG A 43 -4.47 -3.02 -8.89
CA ARG A 43 -3.05 -2.70 -8.95
C ARG A 43 -2.58 -2.14 -7.62
N VAL A 44 -1.49 -2.69 -7.13
CA VAL A 44 -0.76 -2.23 -5.95
C VAL A 44 0.62 -1.77 -6.36
N LYS A 45 1.11 -0.69 -5.77
CA LYS A 45 2.52 -0.32 -5.77
C LYS A 45 3.12 -0.71 -4.44
N LEU A 46 4.08 -1.63 -4.47
CA LEU A 46 4.86 -2.04 -3.32
C LEU A 46 6.22 -1.35 -3.37
N THR A 47 6.58 -0.65 -2.30
CA THR A 47 7.91 -0.05 -2.11
C THR A 47 8.51 -0.55 -0.81
N ILE A 48 9.76 -1.01 -0.86
CA ILE A 48 10.56 -1.44 0.30
C ILE A 48 11.67 -0.41 0.47
N SER A 49 11.76 0.20 1.64
CA SER A 49 12.80 1.19 1.96
C SER A 49 13.66 0.70 3.11
N ASN A 50 14.98 0.79 2.97
CA ASN A 50 15.94 0.41 4.00
C ASN A 50 16.03 1.49 5.08
N TYR A 51 15.82 1.13 6.34
CA TYR A 51 15.95 2.03 7.49
C TYR A 51 17.21 1.73 8.32
N ASN A 52 17.99 0.73 7.92
CA ASN A 52 19.30 0.45 8.48
C ASN A 52 20.34 1.38 7.86
N LEU A 53 21.09 2.08 8.71
CA LEU A 53 22.07 3.09 8.32
C LEU A 53 23.47 2.53 8.06
N ARG A 54 23.69 1.24 8.29
CA ARG A 54 25.01 0.59 8.19
C ARG A 54 24.97 -0.76 7.46
N LYS A 55 23.82 -1.14 6.90
CA LYS A 55 23.61 -2.46 6.32
C LYS A 55 22.83 -2.35 5.02
N ASN A 56 23.43 -2.87 3.96
CA ASN A 56 22.75 -3.21 2.73
C ASN A 56 22.10 -4.59 2.88
N TYR A 57 20.95 -4.79 2.24
CA TYR A 57 20.34 -6.12 2.11
C TYR A 57 20.57 -6.64 0.69
N SER A 58 21.62 -7.44 0.54
CA SER A 58 21.82 -8.29 -0.64
C SER A 58 20.84 -9.46 -0.60
N ASP A 59 20.28 -9.84 -1.74
CA ASP A 59 19.33 -10.96 -1.87
C ASP A 59 18.14 -10.85 -0.91
N TRP A 60 17.63 -9.63 -0.73
CA TRP A 60 16.48 -9.38 0.11
C TRP A 60 15.28 -10.21 -0.35
N ASN A 61 14.51 -10.68 0.63
CA ASN A 61 13.26 -11.40 0.42
C ASN A 61 12.14 -10.75 1.23
N LEU A 62 10.96 -10.70 0.65
CA LEU A 62 9.75 -10.22 1.28
C LEU A 62 8.66 -11.27 1.13
N VAL A 63 8.11 -11.72 2.24
CA VAL A 63 6.95 -12.61 2.27
C VAL A 63 5.73 -11.80 2.68
N VAL A 64 4.66 -11.89 1.91
CA VAL A 64 3.42 -11.16 2.16
C VAL A 64 2.27 -12.14 2.17
N GLN A 65 1.51 -12.16 3.27
CA GLN A 65 0.27 -12.92 3.39
C GLN A 65 -0.90 -11.99 3.07
N HIS A 66 -1.68 -12.32 2.04
CA HIS A 66 -2.83 -11.51 1.61
C HIS A 66 -3.86 -12.36 0.82
N PRO A 67 -5.17 -12.23 1.09
CA PRO A 67 -6.21 -13.01 0.42
C PRO A 67 -6.16 -12.90 -1.12
N GLY A 68 -5.88 -11.70 -1.64
CA GLY A 68 -5.73 -11.44 -3.08
C GLY A 68 -4.64 -12.24 -3.82
N PHE A 69 -3.81 -13.02 -3.14
CA PHE A 69 -2.92 -13.99 -3.80
C PHE A 69 -3.59 -15.36 -4.07
N SER A 70 -4.87 -15.53 -3.75
CA SER A 70 -5.69 -16.71 -4.07
C SER A 70 -5.96 -16.87 -5.57
N LYS A 71 -5.82 -15.79 -6.34
CA LYS A 71 -5.91 -15.78 -7.80
C LYS A 71 -4.56 -15.44 -8.41
N LYS A 72 -4.51 -15.39 -9.75
CA LYS A 72 -3.29 -15.07 -10.48
C LYS A 72 -2.77 -13.68 -10.08
N SER A 73 -1.47 -13.60 -9.84
CA SER A 73 -0.77 -12.34 -9.58
C SER A 73 0.43 -12.18 -10.49
N ILE A 74 0.80 -10.93 -10.78
CA ILE A 74 1.98 -10.58 -11.60
C ILE A 74 2.70 -9.42 -10.93
N ALA A 75 3.98 -9.61 -10.61
CA ALA A 75 4.91 -8.53 -10.25
C ALA A 75 5.79 -8.17 -11.45
N TYR A 76 6.08 -6.89 -11.65
CA TYR A 76 6.85 -6.44 -12.82
C TYR A 76 8.34 -6.27 -12.57
N SER A 77 8.70 -5.62 -11.47
CA SER A 77 10.09 -5.23 -11.20
C SER A 77 10.76 -6.11 -10.15
N PHE A 78 10.04 -7.10 -9.62
CA PHE A 78 10.53 -8.11 -8.68
C PHE A 78 10.29 -9.50 -9.27
N ASN A 79 11.11 -10.46 -8.86
CA ASN A 79 10.70 -11.85 -8.96
C ASN A 79 9.63 -12.14 -7.90
N ALA A 80 8.68 -13.02 -8.23
CA ALA A 80 7.60 -13.40 -7.32
C ALA A 80 7.19 -14.86 -7.52
N THR A 81 6.81 -15.52 -6.43
CA THR A 81 6.12 -16.81 -6.46
C THR A 81 5.08 -16.86 -5.37
N THR A 82 3.97 -17.56 -5.62
CA THR A 82 3.00 -17.89 -4.57
C THR A 82 3.42 -19.21 -3.91
N LEU A 83 3.29 -19.29 -2.60
CA LEU A 83 3.65 -20.45 -1.80
C LEU A 83 2.37 -21.21 -1.42
N PRO A 84 2.33 -22.54 -1.55
CA PRO A 84 1.17 -23.33 -1.15
C PRO A 84 1.02 -23.27 0.37
N THR A 85 -0.18 -22.89 0.82
CA THR A 85 -0.51 -22.74 2.23
C THR A 85 -1.37 -23.91 2.72
N VAL A 86 -0.75 -25.05 3.02
CA VAL A 86 -1.49 -26.18 3.62
C VAL A 86 -1.87 -25.82 5.06
N GLY A 87 -3.16 -25.55 5.29
CA GLY A 87 -3.70 -25.28 6.63
C GLY A 87 -3.47 -23.85 7.15
N ILE A 88 -3.05 -22.90 6.30
CA ILE A 88 -2.97 -21.48 6.64
C ILE A 88 -4.07 -20.73 5.90
N GLU A 89 -4.78 -19.84 6.58
CA GLU A 89 -5.77 -18.96 5.95
C GLU A 89 -5.06 -17.89 5.10
N ASN A 90 -5.52 -17.70 3.86
CA ASN A 90 -4.96 -16.79 2.85
C ASN A 90 -3.62 -17.23 2.25
N GLU A 91 -3.50 -17.01 0.94
CA GLU A 91 -2.27 -17.31 0.22
C GLU A 91 -1.12 -16.36 0.57
N VAL A 92 0.08 -16.89 0.38
CA VAL A 92 1.34 -16.22 0.66
C VAL A 92 2.10 -16.00 -0.63
N ALA A 93 2.61 -14.79 -0.83
CA ALA A 93 3.53 -14.48 -1.92
C ALA A 93 4.92 -14.17 -1.38
N LEU A 94 5.94 -14.73 -2.04
CA LEU A 94 7.35 -14.45 -1.82
C LEU A 94 7.85 -13.57 -2.97
N PHE A 95 8.50 -12.46 -2.62
CA PHE A 95 9.14 -11.52 -3.55
C PHE A 95 10.64 -11.43 -3.28
N TRP A 96 11.43 -11.27 -4.33
CA TRP A 96 12.86 -11.01 -4.24
C TRP A 96 13.37 -10.19 -5.42
N GLY A 97 14.60 -9.70 -5.30
CA GLY A 97 15.25 -8.88 -6.32
C GLY A 97 15.48 -9.62 -7.64
N LEU A 98 15.50 -8.83 -8.73
CA LEU A 98 16.03 -9.21 -10.03
C LEU A 98 17.55 -9.02 -10.03
N PRO A 99 18.33 -10.04 -10.47
CA PRO A 99 19.77 -9.91 -10.63
C PRO A 99 20.13 -8.68 -11.48
N TYR A 100 21.14 -7.92 -11.04
CA TYR A 100 21.66 -6.73 -11.73
C TYR A 100 20.71 -5.52 -11.85
N TYR A 101 19.50 -5.59 -11.29
CA TYR A 101 18.54 -4.47 -11.31
C TYR A 101 18.23 -3.97 -9.90
N ASN A 102 17.78 -4.86 -9.02
CA ASN A 102 17.44 -4.54 -7.64
C ASN A 102 17.71 -5.73 -6.71
N SER A 103 18.79 -6.46 -6.99
CA SER A 103 19.32 -7.55 -6.15
C SER A 103 19.84 -7.06 -4.80
N GLU A 104 20.09 -5.76 -4.66
CA GLU A 104 20.56 -5.14 -3.43
C GLU A 104 19.64 -3.98 -3.04
N LEU A 105 19.27 -3.93 -1.77
CA LEU A 105 18.59 -2.82 -1.15
C LEU A 105 19.61 -2.07 -0.28
N THR A 106 20.12 -0.97 -0.82
CA THR A 106 21.18 -0.17 -0.20
C THR A 106 20.73 0.49 1.10
N GLU A 107 21.68 0.80 1.96
CA GLU A 107 21.47 1.42 3.27
C GLU A 107 20.84 2.81 3.18
N ALA A 108 20.29 3.25 4.32
CA ALA A 108 19.82 4.60 4.51
C ALA A 108 21.02 5.56 4.55
N ALA A 109 21.01 6.63 3.76
CA ALA A 109 22.10 7.60 3.78
C ALA A 109 22.26 8.23 5.19
N ALA A 110 23.51 8.30 5.66
CA ALA A 110 23.87 8.97 6.92
C ALA A 110 23.54 10.48 6.82
N GLY A 111 22.35 10.84 7.29
CA GLY A 111 21.72 12.16 7.12
C GLY A 111 20.19 12.16 7.22
N GLY A 112 19.57 10.97 7.22
CA GLY A 112 18.12 10.74 7.30
C GLY A 112 17.42 11.10 8.62
N GLY A 113 17.97 12.04 9.40
CA GLY A 113 17.35 12.58 10.62
C GLY A 113 16.69 13.94 10.45
N GLY A 114 16.86 14.63 9.33
CA GLY A 114 16.28 15.98 9.16
C GLY A 114 16.75 16.82 7.98
N GLY A 115 17.56 16.31 7.05
CA GLY A 115 18.04 17.10 5.92
C GLY A 115 18.53 16.25 4.75
N GLY A 116 17.61 15.79 3.91
CA GLY A 116 17.90 15.40 2.52
C GLY A 116 18.67 14.09 2.28
N GLY A 117 19.00 13.28 3.30
CA GLY A 117 19.52 11.92 3.09
C GLY A 117 18.41 10.95 2.69
N GLY A 118 18.46 10.39 1.48
CA GLY A 118 17.49 9.43 0.98
C GLY A 118 17.71 8.01 1.53
N PHE A 119 16.62 7.26 1.69
CA PHE A 119 16.66 5.83 1.98
C PHE A 119 16.90 5.05 0.68
N GLY A 120 17.76 4.02 0.71
CA GLY A 120 17.76 3.02 -0.36
C GLY A 120 16.38 2.39 -0.47
N SER A 121 15.84 2.27 -1.68
CA SER A 121 14.50 1.71 -1.89
C SER A 121 14.36 0.98 -3.21
N VAL A 122 13.53 -0.07 -3.17
CA VAL A 122 13.14 -0.85 -4.35
C VAL A 122 11.62 -0.81 -4.48
N THR A 123 11.10 -0.86 -5.70
CA THR A 123 9.66 -0.72 -5.96
C THR A 123 9.22 -1.65 -7.08
N THR A 124 8.01 -2.19 -6.96
CA THR A 124 7.31 -2.90 -8.03
C THR A 124 5.85 -2.48 -8.10
N ASP A 125 5.25 -2.58 -9.27
CA ASP A 125 3.80 -2.69 -9.41
C ASP A 125 3.41 -4.18 -9.39
N ILE A 126 2.30 -4.48 -8.73
CA ILE A 126 1.70 -5.81 -8.62
C ILE A 126 0.28 -5.72 -9.17
N ILE A 127 -0.05 -6.61 -10.11
CA ILE A 127 -1.43 -6.83 -10.57
C ILE A 127 -1.95 -8.08 -9.90
N LEU A 128 -3.10 -7.94 -9.25
CA LEU A 128 -3.79 -9.00 -8.55
C LEU A 128 -5.13 -9.21 -9.25
N GLU A 129 -5.39 -10.42 -9.71
CA GLU A 129 -6.70 -10.82 -10.19
C GLU A 129 -7.69 -10.81 -9.02
N LYS A 130 -8.93 -10.39 -9.31
CA LYS A 130 -9.98 -10.36 -8.31
C LYS A 130 -10.72 -11.68 -8.27
N ASP A 131 -10.92 -12.18 -7.06
CA ASP A 131 -12.10 -12.98 -6.78
C ASP A 131 -13.29 -12.03 -6.59
N LEU A 132 -14.31 -12.11 -7.45
CA LEU A 132 -15.46 -11.20 -7.38
C LEU A 132 -16.35 -11.46 -6.17
N ASP A 133 -16.25 -12.65 -5.57
CA ASP A 133 -17.05 -13.04 -4.41
C ASP A 133 -16.38 -12.59 -3.09
N GLU A 134 -15.05 -12.48 -3.07
CA GLU A 134 -14.27 -12.14 -1.87
C GLU A 134 -13.69 -10.72 -1.88
N PHE A 135 -13.43 -10.14 -3.06
CA PHE A 135 -12.74 -8.85 -3.17
C PHE A 135 -13.57 -7.71 -2.59
N THR A 136 -12.97 -6.95 -1.68
CA THR A 136 -13.57 -5.72 -1.14
C THR A 136 -12.50 -4.68 -0.79
N LEU A 137 -12.89 -3.41 -0.77
CA LEU A 137 -12.04 -2.32 -0.25
C LEU A 137 -12.39 -1.97 1.20
N MET A 138 -13.37 -2.66 1.79
CA MET A 138 -13.82 -2.43 3.15
C MET A 138 -12.90 -3.09 4.17
N ASN A 139 -12.89 -2.57 5.40
CA ASN A 139 -12.23 -3.19 6.57
C ASN A 139 -10.76 -3.57 6.33
N GLY A 140 -10.03 -2.72 5.59
CA GLY A 140 -8.62 -2.95 5.31
C GLY A 140 -8.33 -4.22 4.50
N TRP A 141 -9.31 -4.79 3.78
CA TRP A 141 -9.11 -6.03 3.02
C TRP A 141 -8.00 -5.93 1.97
N ALA A 142 -7.83 -4.76 1.35
CA ALA A 142 -6.83 -4.53 0.31
C ALA A 142 -5.40 -4.37 0.86
N LEU A 143 -5.20 -4.56 2.16
CA LEU A 143 -3.92 -4.39 2.85
C LEU A 143 -3.42 -5.74 3.36
N PRO A 144 -2.09 -5.96 3.40
CA PRO A 144 -1.50 -7.21 3.88
C PRO A 144 -1.99 -7.62 5.26
N ARG A 145 -2.09 -8.93 5.49
CA ARG A 145 -2.43 -9.49 6.82
C ARG A 145 -1.18 -9.72 7.67
N ARG A 146 -0.10 -10.20 7.04
CA ARG A 146 1.23 -10.35 7.64
C ARG A 146 2.32 -10.07 6.61
N VAL A 147 3.46 -9.60 7.09
CA VAL A 147 4.65 -9.34 6.27
C VAL A 147 5.89 -9.82 7.00
N TYR A 148 6.76 -10.54 6.29
CA TYR A 148 8.07 -10.94 6.78
C TYR A 148 9.15 -10.40 5.85
N PHE A 149 10.22 -9.88 6.43
CA PHE A 149 11.40 -9.41 5.69
C PHE A 149 12.64 -10.11 6.23
N GLY A 150 13.45 -10.74 5.39
CA GLY A 150 14.63 -11.47 5.87
C GLY A 150 14.31 -12.68 6.75
N GLY A 151 13.04 -13.12 6.81
CA GLY A 151 12.57 -14.16 7.74
C GLY A 151 12.01 -13.65 9.07
N GLU A 152 12.13 -12.35 9.37
CA GLU A 152 11.58 -11.74 10.58
C GLU A 152 10.20 -11.12 10.32
N GLU A 153 9.28 -11.26 11.27
CA GLU A 153 7.93 -10.69 11.18
C GLU A 153 7.96 -9.17 11.42
N CYS A 154 7.37 -8.41 10.50
CA CYS A 154 7.24 -6.96 10.64
C CYS A 154 5.88 -6.63 11.26
N GLN A 155 5.90 -5.82 12.32
CA GLN A 155 4.68 -5.47 13.04
C GLN A 155 3.78 -4.61 12.14
N MET A 156 2.54 -5.07 11.95
CA MET A 156 1.52 -4.33 11.23
C MET A 156 0.39 -3.92 12.18
N PRO A 157 -0.31 -2.80 11.89
CA PRO A 157 -1.52 -2.48 12.62
C PRO A 157 -2.56 -3.58 12.43
N PHE A 158 -3.42 -3.77 13.42
CA PHE A 158 -4.53 -4.70 13.30
C PHE A 158 -5.46 -4.29 12.13
N PRO A 159 -6.14 -5.25 11.47
CA PRO A 159 -6.97 -4.97 10.30
C PRO A 159 -8.04 -3.87 10.48
N ASP A 160 -8.58 -3.73 11.69
CA ASP A 160 -9.56 -2.72 12.11
C ASP A 160 -8.95 -1.32 12.27
N ALA A 161 -7.65 -1.24 12.55
CA ALA A 161 -6.91 0.02 12.65
C ALA A 161 -6.38 0.52 11.30
N PHE A 162 -6.57 -0.23 10.22
CA PHE A 162 -6.19 0.23 8.88
C PHE A 162 -7.00 1.46 8.46
N PRO A 163 -6.38 2.44 7.78
CA PRO A 163 -7.07 3.62 7.33
C PRO A 163 -8.18 3.22 6.36
N MET A 164 -9.41 3.65 6.65
CA MET A 164 -10.51 3.51 5.71
C MET A 164 -10.20 4.35 4.48
N LEU A 165 -10.33 3.76 3.29
CA LEU A 165 -10.21 4.52 2.06
C LEU A 165 -11.32 5.59 2.06
N PRO A 166 -10.99 6.85 1.73
CA PRO A 166 -12.00 7.90 1.70
C PRO A 166 -13.13 7.47 0.75
N ASN A 167 -14.36 7.51 1.25
CA ASN A 167 -15.57 7.30 0.45
C ASN A 167 -15.76 8.50 -0.50
N GLY A 168 -14.87 8.61 -1.48
CA GLY A 168 -14.82 9.65 -2.50
C GLY A 168 -15.76 9.33 -3.66
N GLY A 169 -17.01 9.00 -3.37
CA GLY A 169 -18.05 9.20 -4.36
C GLY A 169 -18.12 10.70 -4.62
N PHE A 170 -17.86 11.12 -5.87
CA PHE A 170 -18.08 12.49 -6.30
C PHE A 170 -19.53 12.86 -5.94
N ARG A 171 -19.75 13.55 -4.81
CA ARG A 171 -20.98 14.31 -4.64
C ARG A 171 -20.85 15.41 -5.67
N ILE A 172 -21.36 15.17 -6.87
CA ILE A 172 -21.71 16.26 -7.78
C ILE A 172 -22.62 17.12 -6.92
N ARG A 173 -22.08 18.21 -6.38
CA ARG A 173 -22.87 19.25 -5.77
C ARG A 173 -23.63 19.83 -6.95
N SER A 174 -24.82 19.28 -7.21
CA SER A 174 -25.75 19.79 -8.18
C SER A 174 -26.04 21.22 -7.75
N SER A 175 -25.30 22.17 -8.31
CA SER A 175 -25.53 23.59 -8.09
C SER A 175 -26.95 23.87 -8.59
N PRO A 176 -27.89 24.32 -7.74
CA PRO A 176 -29.27 24.58 -8.18
C PRO A 176 -29.37 25.74 -9.19
N ARG A 177 -28.24 26.39 -9.52
CA ARG A 177 -28.19 27.59 -10.36
C ARG A 177 -28.64 27.35 -11.81
N HIS A 178 -28.55 26.12 -12.34
CA HIS A 178 -29.03 25.85 -13.69
C HIS A 178 -30.53 25.55 -13.78
N ARG A 179 -31.13 24.90 -12.76
CA ARG A 179 -32.56 24.52 -12.81
C ARG A 179 -33.50 25.73 -12.79
N ARG A 180 -33.09 26.82 -12.14
CA ARG A 180 -33.85 28.09 -12.11
C ARG A 180 -33.86 28.80 -13.45
N ARG A 181 -32.80 28.71 -14.27
CA ARG A 181 -32.72 29.41 -15.57
C ARG A 181 -33.61 28.79 -16.64
N TYR A 182 -33.77 27.47 -16.66
CA TYR A 182 -34.64 26.80 -17.62
C TYR A 182 -36.13 27.06 -17.37
N LEU A 183 -36.55 27.19 -16.11
CA LEU A 183 -37.97 27.45 -15.79
C LEU A 183 -38.42 28.85 -16.28
N PHE A 184 -37.58 29.88 -16.09
CA PHE A 184 -37.88 31.23 -16.59
C PHE A 184 -37.88 31.30 -18.13
N PHE A 185 -36.98 30.58 -18.79
CA PHE A 185 -36.94 30.55 -20.26
C PHE A 185 -38.16 29.84 -20.86
N LEU A 186 -38.61 28.74 -20.25
CA LEU A 186 -39.83 28.04 -20.68
C LEU A 186 -41.09 28.89 -20.47
N ILE A 187 -41.20 29.61 -19.34
CA ILE A 187 -42.32 30.52 -19.09
C ILE A 187 -42.34 31.66 -20.12
N PHE A 188 -41.17 32.25 -20.44
CA PHE A 188 -41.06 33.30 -21.44
C PHE A 188 -41.48 32.82 -22.85
N LEU A 189 -41.08 31.61 -23.25
CA LEU A 189 -41.51 31.03 -24.52
C LEU A 189 -43.02 30.77 -24.58
N VAL A 190 -43.65 30.34 -23.48
CA VAL A 190 -45.11 30.15 -23.40
C VAL A 190 -45.86 31.47 -23.52
N VAL A 191 -45.37 32.54 -22.88
CA VAL A 191 -45.98 33.88 -22.98
C VAL A 191 -45.88 34.42 -24.40
N ILE A 192 -44.71 34.32 -25.04
CA ILE A 192 -44.53 34.71 -26.46
C ILE A 192 -45.49 33.93 -27.36
N TRP A 193 -45.63 32.62 -27.13
CA TRP A 193 -46.51 31.79 -27.94
C TRP A 193 -47.99 32.13 -27.78
N LEU A 194 -48.44 32.59 -26.60
CA LEU A 194 -49.81 33.07 -26.40
C LEU A 194 -50.07 34.40 -27.11
N GLU A 195 -49.14 35.36 -27.04
CA GLU A 195 -49.27 36.68 -27.67
C GLU A 195 -49.26 36.62 -29.20
N LEU A 196 -48.57 35.63 -29.79
CA LEU A 196 -48.56 35.41 -31.25
C LEU A 196 -49.79 34.64 -31.76
N ARG A 197 -50.70 34.22 -30.88
CA ARG A 197 -51.90 33.44 -31.22
C ARG A 197 -53.20 34.20 -31.00
N LEU A 198 -53.11 35.46 -30.58
CA LEU A 198 -54.16 36.49 -30.55
C LEU A 198 -53.96 37.45 -31.73
#